data_AF-A0A955NHR4-F1
#
_entry.id   AF-A0A955NHR4-F1
#
_cell.length_a   1.000
_cell.length_b   1.000
_cell.length_c   1.000
_cell.angle_alpha   90.00
_cell.angle_beta   90.00
_cell.angle_gamma   90.00
#
_symmetry.space_group_name_H-M   'P 1'
#
loop_
_entity.id
_entity.type
_entity.pdbx_description
1 polymer ?
#
loop_
_entity_poly.entity_id
_entity_poly.type
_entity_poly.pdbx_seq_one_letter_code
_entity_poly.pdbx_strand_id
1 'polypeptide(L)'
;MFDRGIWVELDQYMNWWNNMETTFGTIMGAVLGLGLWLNRHMIQPEVCDEEDNLPSWGEGSLLAIHLILLVLVEFSSVDAVDRAYDLGLIMIAIPVVAIVGGRFWPYLQILPLILIPIAGKTLKNLSYDTQDVGVVLGWLLFVVIPLAITLLVAVLEIRKPETQRNGHAFIRWTLLLNAWIYFLLNYAFFRLPWPWAEWTGRTPNGIVFTICLFGITLAALFSRRREPQILNP
;
A
#
# COMPACT_ATOMS: atom_id res chain seq x y z
N MET A 1 29.27 -12.21 -7.78
CA MET A 1 28.50 -12.45 -6.55
C MET A 1 28.23 -13.94 -6.57
N PHE A 2 28.78 -14.69 -5.62
CA PHE A 2 28.96 -16.15 -5.61
C PHE A 2 29.89 -16.70 -6.70
N ASP A 3 30.93 -17.45 -6.30
CA ASP A 3 31.93 -17.98 -7.22
C ASP A 3 31.81 -19.51 -7.42
N ARG A 4 31.04 -20.21 -6.56
CA ARG A 4 30.83 -21.67 -6.61
C ARG A 4 29.51 -22.10 -5.96
N GLY A 5 28.99 -23.25 -6.38
CA GLY A 5 27.87 -23.94 -5.75
C GLY A 5 26.48 -23.51 -6.25
N ILE A 6 25.44 -24.02 -5.59
CA ILE A 6 24.02 -23.83 -5.97
C ILE A 6 23.61 -22.36 -6.08
N TRP A 7 24.29 -21.47 -5.36
CA TRP A 7 24.02 -20.04 -5.39
C TRP A 7 24.34 -19.39 -6.74
N VAL A 8 25.30 -19.92 -7.50
CA VAL A 8 25.61 -19.43 -8.86
C VAL A 8 24.48 -19.80 -9.83
N GLU A 9 23.93 -21.00 -9.69
CA GLU A 9 22.80 -21.45 -10.50
C GLU A 9 21.51 -20.69 -10.17
N LEU A 10 21.33 -20.27 -8.92
CA LEU A 10 20.19 -19.47 -8.48
C LEU A 10 20.34 -17.97 -8.82
N ASP A 11 21.56 -17.44 -8.83
CA ASP A 11 21.85 -16.02 -9.08
C ASP A 11 21.23 -15.53 -10.39
N GLN A 12 21.28 -16.35 -11.45
CA GLN A 12 20.71 -16.02 -12.76
C GLN A 12 19.17 -15.86 -12.76
N TYR A 13 18.49 -16.48 -11.79
CA TYR A 13 17.03 -16.44 -11.64
C TYR A 13 16.57 -15.61 -10.43
N MET A 14 17.49 -15.03 -9.67
CA MET A 14 17.17 -14.28 -8.46
C MET A 14 17.58 -12.82 -8.58
N ASN A 15 16.60 -11.93 -8.58
CA ASN A 15 16.85 -10.54 -8.23
C ASN A 15 16.97 -10.44 -6.69
N TRP A 16 18.21 -10.45 -6.18
CA TRP A 16 18.49 -10.40 -4.75
C TRP A 16 17.99 -9.14 -4.07
N TRP A 17 17.98 -8.01 -4.78
CA TRP A 17 17.46 -6.75 -4.26
C TRP A 17 15.96 -6.87 -3.96
N ASN A 18 15.16 -7.28 -4.95
CA ASN A 18 13.72 -7.45 -4.78
C ASN A 18 13.39 -8.54 -3.74
N ASN A 19 14.20 -9.61 -3.68
CA ASN A 19 14.02 -10.65 -2.67
C ASN A 19 14.32 -10.14 -1.25
N MET A 20 15.33 -9.29 -1.08
CA MET A 20 15.63 -8.62 0.18
C MET A 20 14.47 -7.72 0.62
N GLU A 21 13.95 -6.88 -0.28
CA GLU A 21 12.78 -6.02 -0.01
C GLU A 21 11.53 -6.83 0.36
N THR A 22 11.26 -7.91 -0.38
CA THR A 22 10.11 -8.80 -0.13
C THR A 22 10.23 -9.48 1.22
N THR A 23 11.42 -9.97 1.58
CA THR A 23 11.67 -10.61 2.87
C THR A 23 11.53 -9.61 4.02
N PHE A 24 12.11 -8.41 3.87
CA PHE A 24 11.99 -7.33 4.83
C PHE A 24 10.51 -6.96 5.07
N GLY A 25 9.76 -6.73 3.99
CA GLY A 25 8.33 -6.43 4.06
C GLY A 25 7.51 -7.56 4.70
N THR A 26 7.85 -8.81 4.41
CA THR A 26 7.19 -9.99 5.00
C THR A 26 7.42 -10.06 6.51
N ILE A 27 8.67 -9.91 6.95
CA ILE A 27 9.01 -9.95 8.39
C ILE A 27 8.35 -8.78 9.12
N MET A 28 8.50 -7.56 8.60
CA MET A 28 7.91 -6.37 9.21
C MET A 28 6.37 -6.47 9.28
N GLY A 29 5.72 -6.89 8.19
CA GLY A 29 4.28 -7.10 8.14
C GLY A 29 3.82 -8.19 9.11
N ALA A 30 4.55 -9.30 9.21
CA ALA A 30 4.25 -10.38 10.15
C ALA A 30 4.39 -9.92 11.61
N VAL A 31 5.46 -9.20 11.95
CA VAL A 31 5.69 -8.66 13.29
C VAL A 31 4.60 -7.65 13.67
N LEU A 32 4.29 -6.70 12.79
CA LEU A 32 3.25 -5.70 13.03
C LEU A 32 1.86 -6.35 13.12
N GLY A 33 1.52 -7.23 12.19
CA GLY A 33 0.24 -7.93 12.19
C GLY A 33 0.05 -8.81 13.42
N LEU A 34 1.07 -9.57 13.81
CA LEU A 34 1.06 -10.39 15.02
C LEU A 34 0.96 -9.51 16.28
N GLY A 35 1.74 -8.44 16.34
CA GLY A 35 1.72 -7.48 17.44
C GLY A 35 0.34 -6.85 17.63
N LEU A 36 -0.29 -6.37 16.56
CA LEU A 36 -1.65 -5.83 16.59
C LEU A 36 -2.67 -6.90 16.97
N TRP A 37 -2.52 -8.14 16.48
CA TRP A 37 -3.44 -9.22 16.82
C TRP A 37 -3.37 -9.64 18.28
N LEU A 38 -2.17 -9.76 18.85
CA LEU A 38 -1.96 -10.09 20.27
C LEU A 38 -2.50 -8.98 21.18
N ASN A 39 -2.33 -7.73 20.77
CA ASN A 39 -2.72 -6.54 21.53
C ASN A 39 -4.11 -5.98 21.13
N ARG A 40 -4.89 -6.70 20.32
CA ARG A 40 -6.20 -6.24 19.80
C ARG A 40 -7.21 -5.84 20.87
N HIS A 41 -7.06 -6.34 22.09
CA HIS A 41 -7.91 -6.02 23.22
C HIS A 41 -7.69 -4.58 23.75
N MET A 42 -6.52 -3.98 23.45
CA MET A 42 -6.21 -2.58 23.75
C MET A 42 -6.71 -1.62 22.66
N ILE A 43 -7.12 -2.13 21.50
CA ILE A 43 -7.63 -1.32 20.38
C ILE A 43 -9.14 -1.18 20.56
N GLN A 44 -9.55 -0.15 21.29
CA GLN A 44 -10.97 0.16 21.49
C GLN A 44 -11.36 1.39 20.66
N PRO A 45 -12.60 1.46 20.15
CA PRO A 45 -13.12 2.69 19.57
C PRO A 45 -13.12 3.76 20.66
N GLU A 46 -12.30 4.78 20.52
CA GLU A 46 -12.35 5.94 21.38
C GLU A 46 -13.57 6.77 20.99
N VAL A 47 -14.37 7.18 21.98
CA VAL A 47 -15.46 8.14 21.78
C VAL A 47 -14.79 9.51 21.79
N CYS A 48 -14.29 9.94 20.64
CA CYS A 48 -13.75 11.29 20.48
C CYS A 48 -14.91 12.27 20.24
N ASP A 49 -14.95 13.33 21.05
CA ASP A 49 -15.83 14.47 20.79
C ASP A 49 -15.34 15.21 19.53
N GLU A 50 -16.26 15.77 18.74
CA GLU A 50 -15.90 16.43 17.46
C GLU A 50 -14.88 17.57 17.64
N GLU A 51 -14.79 18.14 18.84
CA GLU A 51 -13.88 19.23 19.22
C GLU A 51 -12.38 18.86 19.20
N ASP A 52 -12.04 17.57 19.31
CA ASP A 52 -10.64 17.10 19.29
C ASP A 52 -10.07 16.90 17.88
N ASN A 53 -10.89 17.05 16.83
CA ASN A 53 -10.44 16.88 15.45
C ASN A 53 -9.67 18.11 14.94
N LEU A 54 -8.74 17.84 14.03
CA LEU A 54 -8.08 18.87 13.23
C LEU A 54 -9.14 19.71 12.50
N PRO A 55 -9.00 21.05 12.48
CA PRO A 55 -9.89 21.87 11.70
C PRO A 55 -9.74 21.53 10.21
N SER A 56 -10.82 21.63 9.43
CA SER A 56 -10.83 21.15 8.04
C SER A 56 -9.77 21.82 7.14
N TRP A 57 -9.38 23.07 7.44
CA TRP A 57 -8.28 23.74 6.74
C TRP A 57 -6.93 23.08 7.05
N GLY A 58 -6.73 22.58 8.27
CA GLY A 58 -5.52 21.88 8.70
C GLY A 58 -5.39 20.53 8.00
N GLU A 59 -6.49 19.76 7.91
CA GLU A 59 -6.53 18.52 7.13
C GLU A 59 -6.14 18.76 5.66
N GLY A 60 -6.71 19.80 5.03
CA GLY A 60 -6.42 20.14 3.64
C GLY A 60 -4.99 20.63 3.43
N SER A 61 -4.45 21.40 4.38
CA SER A 61 -3.08 21.93 4.33
C SER A 61 -2.05 20.80 4.43
N LEU A 62 -2.24 19.88 5.38
CA LEU A 62 -1.39 18.70 5.51
C LEU A 62 -1.44 17.84 4.24
N LEU A 63 -2.61 17.76 3.58
CA LEU A 63 -2.78 16.92 2.40
C LEU A 63 -2.03 17.51 1.21
N ALA A 64 -2.17 18.83 1.02
CA ALA A 64 -1.43 19.55 -0.01
C ALA A 64 0.08 19.43 0.20
N ILE A 65 0.56 19.63 1.43
CA ILE A 65 1.98 19.48 1.78
C ILE A 65 2.45 18.04 1.51
N HIS A 66 1.70 17.03 1.97
CA HIS A 66 2.06 15.63 1.78
C HIS A 66 2.13 15.25 0.30
N LEU A 67 1.17 15.70 -0.52
CA LEU A 67 1.15 15.43 -1.96
C LEU A 67 2.33 16.09 -2.68
N ILE A 68 2.62 17.35 -2.38
CA ILE A 68 3.78 18.05 -2.96
C ILE A 68 5.06 17.30 -2.63
N LEU A 69 5.26 16.93 -1.36
CA LEU A 69 6.45 16.23 -0.93
C LEU A 69 6.57 14.84 -1.58
N LEU A 70 5.46 14.09 -1.65
CA LEU A 70 5.44 12.78 -2.28
C LEU A 70 5.83 12.86 -3.76
N VAL A 71 5.35 13.87 -4.49
CA VAL A 71 5.73 14.10 -5.89
C VAL A 71 7.19 14.54 -6.02
N LEU A 72 7.67 15.43 -5.16
CA LEU A 72 9.05 15.93 -5.22
C LEU A 72 10.08 14.82 -4.97
N VAL A 73 9.86 14.02 -3.92
CA VAL A 73 10.75 12.91 -3.55
C VAL A 73 10.77 11.84 -4.65
N GLU A 74 9.60 11.47 -5.16
CA GLU A 74 9.51 10.36 -6.10
C GLU A 74 9.94 10.75 -7.52
N PHE A 75 9.72 12.00 -7.94
CA PHE A 75 9.89 12.39 -9.35
C PHE A 75 10.88 13.54 -9.59
N SER A 76 11.30 14.30 -8.58
CA SER A 76 12.10 15.53 -8.79
C SER A 76 13.48 15.54 -8.13
N SER A 77 13.87 14.51 -7.36
CA SER A 77 15.21 14.32 -6.74
C SER A 77 15.88 15.64 -6.32
N VAL A 78 15.23 16.38 -5.42
CA VAL A 78 15.68 17.70 -4.97
C VAL A 78 16.54 17.50 -3.73
N ASP A 79 17.85 17.76 -3.81
CA ASP A 79 18.84 17.47 -2.75
C ASP A 79 18.45 17.90 -1.31
N ALA A 80 17.70 19.01 -1.16
CA ALA A 80 17.25 19.49 0.15
C ALA A 80 16.06 18.69 0.69
N VAL A 81 15.17 18.25 -0.21
CA VAL A 81 14.03 17.38 0.11
C VAL A 81 14.53 15.98 0.39
N ASP A 82 15.41 15.45 -0.47
CA ASP A 82 15.98 14.11 -0.34
C ASP A 82 16.72 13.95 0.99
N ARG A 83 17.53 14.92 1.42
CA ARG A 83 18.18 14.90 2.75
C ARG A 83 17.22 14.91 3.94
N ALA A 84 16.09 15.59 3.83
CA ALA A 84 15.08 15.59 4.88
C ALA A 84 14.26 14.28 4.88
N TYR A 85 14.07 13.70 3.70
CA TYR A 85 13.25 12.51 3.48
C TYR A 85 13.99 11.17 3.57
N ASP A 86 15.32 11.16 3.40
CA ASP A 86 16.18 9.99 3.58
C ASP A 86 16.07 9.42 5.00
N LEU A 87 15.61 10.22 5.97
CA LEU A 87 15.32 9.78 7.34
C LEU A 87 14.03 8.96 7.47
N GLY A 88 13.15 8.91 6.46
CA GLY A 88 11.90 8.13 6.40
C GLY A 88 10.81 8.51 7.42
N LEU A 89 11.20 9.01 8.59
CA LEU A 89 10.38 9.39 9.72
C LEU A 89 9.43 10.55 9.40
N ILE A 90 9.88 11.54 8.62
CA ILE A 90 9.03 12.69 8.21
C ILE A 90 7.91 12.24 7.28
N MET A 91 8.19 11.28 6.39
CA MET A 91 7.20 10.70 5.49
C MET A 91 6.08 9.96 6.24
N ILE A 92 6.40 9.41 7.42
CA ILE A 92 5.43 8.72 8.29
C ILE A 92 4.74 9.70 9.26
N ALA A 93 5.46 10.72 9.74
CA ALA A 93 4.95 11.65 10.74
C ALA A 93 3.70 12.42 10.26
N ILE A 94 3.71 12.94 9.03
CA ILE A 94 2.55 13.69 8.49
C ILE A 94 1.31 12.79 8.41
N PRO A 95 1.34 11.60 7.76
CA PRO A 95 0.23 10.67 7.78
C PRO A 95 -0.23 10.28 9.19
N VAL A 96 0.69 10.04 10.13
CA VAL A 96 0.31 9.64 11.50
C VAL A 96 -0.46 10.76 12.19
N VAL A 97 0.06 11.99 12.20
CA VAL A 97 -0.63 13.14 12.81
C VAL A 97 -1.99 13.35 12.16
N ALA A 98 -2.04 13.25 10.83
CA ALA A 98 -3.25 13.50 10.10
C ALA A 98 -4.29 12.37 10.22
N ILE A 99 -3.86 11.11 10.39
CA ILE A 99 -4.76 9.98 10.68
C ILE A 99 -5.34 10.09 12.09
N VAL A 100 -4.52 10.47 13.07
CA VAL A 100 -4.96 10.58 14.47
C VAL A 100 -5.91 11.76 14.65
N GLY A 101 -5.61 12.91 14.04
CA GLY A 101 -6.42 14.12 14.21
C GLY A 101 -7.45 14.36 13.11
N GLY A 102 -7.37 13.69 11.96
CA GLY A 102 -8.14 14.04 10.77
C GLY A 102 -9.28 13.07 10.47
N ARG A 103 -10.43 13.60 10.08
CA ARG A 103 -11.64 12.82 9.78
C ARG A 103 -11.50 12.01 8.49
N PHE A 104 -10.81 12.55 7.49
CA PHE A 104 -10.76 11.95 6.14
C PHE A 104 -9.49 11.15 5.85
N TRP A 105 -8.42 11.45 6.59
CA TRP A 105 -7.09 10.92 6.37
C TRP A 105 -6.95 9.40 6.49
N PRO A 106 -7.63 8.69 7.41
CA PRO A 106 -7.57 7.24 7.44
C PRO A 106 -7.96 6.60 6.09
N TYR A 107 -8.95 7.20 5.41
CA TYR A 107 -9.41 6.76 4.09
C TYR A 107 -8.47 7.19 2.97
N LEU A 108 -8.04 8.46 2.97
CA LEU A 108 -7.18 9.01 1.92
C LEU A 108 -5.78 8.37 1.94
N GLN A 109 -5.24 8.10 3.13
CA GLN A 109 -3.91 7.50 3.28
C GLN A 109 -3.88 6.09 2.70
N ILE A 110 -4.80 5.22 3.13
CA ILE A 110 -4.76 3.81 2.78
C ILE A 110 -5.18 3.53 1.32
N LEU A 111 -5.97 4.43 0.70
CA LEU A 111 -6.50 4.26 -0.65
C LEU A 111 -5.67 5.03 -1.69
N PRO A 112 -5.95 6.32 -2.02
CA PRO A 112 -5.26 6.98 -3.11
C PRO A 112 -3.82 7.38 -2.80
N LEU A 113 -3.47 7.77 -1.56
CA LEU A 113 -2.15 8.36 -1.30
C LEU A 113 -1.01 7.35 -1.41
N ILE A 114 -1.15 6.17 -0.79
CA ILE A 114 -0.13 5.09 -0.90
C ILE A 114 -0.03 4.56 -2.34
N LEU A 115 -1.10 4.67 -3.13
CA LEU A 115 -1.10 4.22 -4.52
C LEU A 115 -0.23 5.09 -5.44
N ILE A 116 -0.16 6.41 -5.21
CA ILE A 116 0.54 7.35 -6.10
C ILE A 116 1.99 6.92 -6.43
N PRO A 117 2.87 6.63 -5.46
CA PRO A 117 4.26 6.29 -5.78
C PRO A 117 4.35 4.95 -6.54
N ILE A 118 3.50 3.98 -6.19
CA ILE A 118 3.47 2.67 -6.88
C ILE A 118 3.05 2.87 -8.34
N ALA A 119 1.94 3.55 -8.56
CA ALA A 119 1.40 3.86 -9.88
C ALA A 119 2.38 4.66 -10.74
N GLY A 120 2.99 5.70 -10.17
CA GLY A 120 3.92 6.56 -10.89
C GLY A 120 5.24 5.87 -11.21
N LYS A 121 5.79 5.02 -10.33
CA LYS A 121 6.95 4.16 -10.65
C LYS A 121 6.63 3.20 -11.80
N THR A 122 5.46 2.57 -11.78
CA THR A 122 5.01 1.68 -12.87
C THR A 122 4.89 2.43 -14.19
N LEU A 123 4.25 3.61 -14.20
CA LEU A 123 4.13 4.46 -15.37
C LEU A 123 5.50 4.90 -15.92
N LYS A 124 6.36 5.44 -15.04
CA LYS A 124 7.70 5.92 -15.43
C LYS A 124 8.48 4.81 -16.11
N ASN A 125 8.52 3.64 -15.49
CA ASN A 125 9.27 2.52 -16.05
C ASN A 125 8.71 2.04 -17.38
N LEU A 126 7.40 1.71 -17.43
CA LEU A 126 6.82 1.04 -18.60
C LEU A 126 6.53 1.97 -19.77
N SER A 127 6.32 3.27 -19.53
CA SER A 127 5.91 4.20 -20.58
C SER A 127 6.95 5.25 -20.95
N TYR A 128 7.91 5.55 -20.07
CA TYR A 128 8.96 6.53 -20.35
C TYR A 128 10.33 5.87 -20.50
N ASP A 129 10.72 5.00 -19.57
CA ASP A 129 12.06 4.40 -19.57
C ASP A 129 12.20 3.28 -20.61
N THR A 130 11.26 2.33 -20.61
CA THR A 130 11.34 1.12 -21.46
C THR A 130 10.46 1.21 -22.70
N GLN A 131 9.46 2.10 -22.67
CA GLN A 131 8.48 2.30 -23.75
C GLN A 131 7.71 1.02 -24.12
N ASP A 132 7.61 0.07 -23.19
CA ASP A 132 6.83 -1.17 -23.34
C ASP A 132 5.33 -0.89 -23.51
N VAL A 133 4.83 0.25 -23.00
CA VAL A 133 3.44 0.69 -23.09
C VAL A 133 3.37 2.15 -23.53
N GLY A 134 2.56 2.47 -24.54
CA GLY A 134 2.40 3.85 -25.02
C GLY A 134 1.93 4.81 -23.91
N VAL A 135 2.47 6.04 -23.91
CA VAL A 135 2.29 7.03 -22.83
C VAL A 135 0.82 7.26 -22.45
N VAL A 136 -0.06 7.48 -23.43
CA VAL A 136 -1.49 7.70 -23.18
C VAL A 136 -2.13 6.49 -22.47
N LEU A 137 -1.82 5.28 -22.95
CA LEU A 137 -2.35 4.05 -22.37
C LEU A 137 -1.77 3.81 -20.97
N GLY A 138 -0.48 4.08 -20.76
CA GLY A 138 0.17 3.98 -19.47
C GLY A 138 -0.47 4.89 -18.42
N TRP A 139 -0.71 6.17 -18.76
CA TRP A 139 -1.40 7.10 -17.85
C TRP A 139 -2.80 6.61 -17.51
N LEU A 140 -3.56 6.14 -18.49
CA LEU A 140 -4.92 5.63 -18.27
C LEU A 140 -4.93 4.40 -17.37
N LEU A 141 -4.13 3.37 -17.70
CA LEU A 141 -4.15 2.08 -17.03
C LEU A 141 -3.46 2.08 -15.67
N PHE A 142 -2.34 2.78 -15.54
CA PHE A 142 -1.51 2.72 -14.33
C PHE A 142 -1.82 3.81 -13.32
N VAL A 143 -2.32 4.97 -13.76
CA VAL A 143 -2.57 6.11 -12.87
C VAL A 143 -4.05 6.45 -12.78
N VAL A 144 -4.68 6.85 -13.90
CA VAL A 144 -6.03 7.43 -13.87
C VAL A 144 -7.07 6.43 -13.37
N ILE A 145 -7.12 5.22 -13.93
CA ILE A 145 -8.12 4.21 -13.53
C ILE A 145 -7.92 3.78 -12.07
N PRO A 146 -6.72 3.35 -11.63
CA PRO A 146 -6.51 2.95 -10.24
C PRO A 146 -6.78 4.07 -9.24
N LEU A 147 -6.34 5.30 -9.55
CA LEU A 147 -6.52 6.45 -8.67
C LEU A 147 -7.99 6.89 -8.60
N ALA A 148 -8.72 6.85 -9.72
CA ALA A 148 -10.15 7.16 -9.73
C ALA A 148 -10.94 6.14 -8.89
N ILE A 149 -10.62 4.85 -8.97
CA ILE A 149 -11.27 3.81 -8.18
C ILE A 149 -11.01 4.03 -6.69
N THR A 150 -9.74 4.19 -6.28
CA THR A 150 -9.39 4.35 -4.86
C THR A 150 -9.93 5.66 -4.28
N LEU A 151 -9.91 6.74 -5.05
CA LEU A 151 -10.49 8.02 -4.65
C LEU A 151 -12.01 7.94 -4.52
N LEU A 152 -12.70 7.28 -5.46
CA LEU A 152 -14.14 7.07 -5.38
C LEU A 152 -14.51 6.28 -4.13
N VAL A 153 -13.82 5.18 -3.86
CA VAL A 153 -14.06 4.38 -2.64
C VAL A 153 -13.80 5.21 -1.39
N ALA A 154 -12.72 6.00 -1.35
CA ALA A 154 -12.43 6.87 -0.21
C ALA A 154 -13.57 7.88 0.03
N VAL A 155 -14.04 8.55 -1.03
CA VAL A 155 -15.14 9.52 -0.93
C VAL A 155 -16.45 8.86 -0.49
N LEU A 156 -16.74 7.66 -0.98
CA LEU A 156 -17.94 6.93 -0.59
C LEU A 156 -17.90 6.56 0.90
N GLU A 157 -16.76 6.07 1.42
CA GLU A 157 -16.60 5.73 2.83
C GLU A 157 -16.66 6.97 3.74
N ILE A 158 -16.02 8.07 3.32
CA ILE A 158 -16.07 9.35 4.03
C ILE A 158 -17.50 9.85 4.18
N ARG A 159 -18.33 9.70 3.14
CA ARG A 159 -19.72 10.17 3.12
C ARG A 159 -20.70 9.28 3.88
N LYS A 160 -20.29 8.09 4.34
CA LYS A 160 -21.19 7.21 5.09
C LYS A 160 -21.57 7.83 6.44
N PRO A 161 -22.87 7.86 6.78
CA PRO A 161 -23.33 8.19 8.14
C PRO A 161 -22.71 7.24 9.16
N GLU A 162 -22.48 7.71 10.38
CA GLU A 162 -21.87 6.91 11.46
C GLU A 162 -22.64 5.61 11.72
N THR A 163 -23.97 5.66 11.66
CA THR A 163 -24.86 4.49 11.82
C THR A 163 -24.64 3.39 10.78
N GLN A 164 -24.00 3.71 9.65
CA GLN A 164 -23.69 2.77 8.57
C GLN A 164 -22.21 2.41 8.51
N ARG A 165 -21.35 3.00 9.35
CA ARG A 165 -19.92 2.71 9.37
C ARG A 165 -19.67 1.34 9.99
N ASN A 166 -18.99 0.48 9.24
CA ASN A 166 -18.56 -0.84 9.69
C ASN A 166 -17.07 -0.99 9.41
N GLY A 167 -16.25 -0.76 10.44
CA GLY A 167 -14.78 -0.81 10.31
C GLY A 167 -14.27 -2.17 9.81
N HIS A 168 -14.90 -3.28 10.21
CA HIS A 168 -14.50 -4.60 9.72
C HIS A 168 -14.79 -4.79 8.23
N ALA A 169 -15.97 -4.38 7.78
CA ALA A 169 -16.32 -4.44 6.36
C ALA A 169 -15.41 -3.51 5.54
N PHE A 170 -15.17 -2.30 6.03
CA PHE A 170 -14.26 -1.34 5.42
C PHE A 170 -12.85 -1.93 5.26
N ILE A 171 -12.24 -2.44 6.34
CA ILE A 171 -10.89 -3.03 6.32
C ILE A 171 -10.85 -4.23 5.36
N ARG A 172 -11.83 -5.13 5.41
CA ARG A 172 -11.89 -6.31 4.54
C ARG A 172 -11.88 -5.93 3.07
N TRP A 173 -12.77 -5.02 2.66
CA TRP A 173 -12.89 -4.65 1.25
C TRP A 173 -11.76 -3.75 0.77
N THR A 174 -11.28 -2.85 1.63
CA THR A 174 -10.12 -2.00 1.33
C THR A 174 -8.85 -2.83 1.17
N LEU A 175 -8.63 -3.83 2.04
CA LEU A 175 -7.51 -4.75 1.93
C LEU A 175 -7.56 -5.52 0.61
N LEU A 176 -8.71 -6.05 0.22
CA LEU A 176 -8.89 -6.75 -1.06
C LEU A 176 -8.61 -5.82 -2.24
N LEU A 177 -9.21 -4.63 -2.25
CA LEU A 177 -9.03 -3.66 -3.33
C LEU A 177 -7.55 -3.29 -3.51
N ASN A 178 -6.88 -2.92 -2.42
CA ASN A 178 -5.48 -2.53 -2.44
C ASN A 178 -4.56 -3.70 -2.81
N ALA A 179 -4.78 -4.89 -2.25
CA ALA A 179 -3.97 -6.06 -2.57
C ALA A 179 -4.01 -6.37 -4.08
N TRP A 180 -5.19 -6.31 -4.70
CA TRP A 180 -5.33 -6.53 -6.13
C TRP A 180 -4.73 -5.41 -6.97
N ILE A 181 -4.98 -4.14 -6.65
CA ILE A 181 -4.40 -3.01 -7.40
C ILE A 181 -2.86 -3.03 -7.31
N TYR A 182 -2.31 -3.17 -6.10
CA TYR A 182 -0.86 -3.18 -5.90
C TYR A 182 -0.23 -4.40 -6.55
N PHE A 183 -0.88 -5.57 -6.47
CA PHE A 183 -0.43 -6.75 -7.19
C PHE A 183 -0.37 -6.48 -8.70
N LEU A 184 -1.45 -5.99 -9.31
CA LEU A 184 -1.50 -5.77 -10.76
C LEU A 184 -0.45 -4.77 -11.23
N LEU A 185 -0.25 -3.66 -10.50
CA LEU A 185 0.76 -2.67 -10.84
C LEU A 185 2.19 -3.21 -10.70
N ASN A 186 2.48 -3.96 -9.64
CA ASN A 186 3.80 -4.59 -9.46
C ASN A 186 4.03 -5.72 -10.48
N TYR A 187 3.00 -6.51 -10.78
CA TYR A 187 3.07 -7.58 -11.76
C TYR A 187 3.31 -7.03 -13.16
N ALA A 188 2.66 -5.91 -13.52
CA ALA A 188 2.94 -5.16 -14.74
C ALA A 188 4.37 -4.61 -14.77
N PHE A 189 4.83 -3.97 -13.68
CA PHE A 189 6.22 -3.49 -13.55
C PHE A 189 7.26 -4.62 -13.72
N PHE A 190 6.92 -5.82 -13.26
CA PHE A 190 7.75 -7.02 -13.45
C PHE A 190 7.62 -7.66 -14.83
N ARG A 191 6.82 -7.10 -15.74
CA ARG A 191 6.54 -7.61 -17.09
C ARG A 191 5.87 -8.98 -17.08
N LEU A 192 4.90 -9.15 -16.18
CA LEU A 192 4.05 -10.33 -16.09
C LEU A 192 4.87 -11.64 -16.00
N PRO A 193 5.68 -11.81 -14.93
CA PRO A 193 6.65 -12.89 -14.83
C PRO A 193 5.96 -14.24 -14.49
N TRP A 194 5.19 -14.76 -15.43
CA TRP A 194 4.42 -15.98 -15.26
C TRP A 194 5.34 -17.20 -15.10
N PRO A 195 5.00 -18.15 -14.21
CA PRO A 195 5.85 -19.33 -13.96
C PRO A 195 5.91 -20.28 -15.16
N TRP A 196 4.98 -20.17 -16.11
CA TRP A 196 4.96 -20.93 -17.37
C TRP A 196 5.58 -20.16 -18.56
N ALA A 197 6.04 -18.92 -18.35
CA ALA A 197 6.85 -18.18 -19.31
C ALA A 197 8.34 -18.44 -19.08
N GLU A 198 9.20 -17.82 -19.88
CA GLU A 198 10.65 -17.86 -19.64
C GLU A 198 10.99 -17.26 -18.27
N TRP A 199 11.77 -18.00 -17.49
CA TRP A 199 12.13 -17.57 -16.13
C TRP A 199 13.15 -16.44 -16.19
N THR A 200 12.87 -15.40 -15.42
CA THR A 200 13.74 -14.24 -15.25
C THR A 200 14.07 -14.06 -13.77
N GLY A 201 14.99 -13.16 -13.45
CA GLY A 201 15.26 -12.71 -12.08
C GLY A 201 14.02 -12.25 -11.28
N ARG A 202 12.88 -12.00 -11.95
CA ARG A 202 11.64 -11.51 -11.36
C ARG A 202 10.59 -12.62 -11.12
N THR A 203 10.75 -13.78 -11.76
CA THR A 203 9.79 -14.90 -11.68
C THR A 203 9.58 -15.42 -10.26
N PRO A 204 10.62 -15.61 -9.42
CA PRO A 204 10.41 -16.03 -8.02
C PRO A 204 9.53 -15.05 -7.22
N ASN A 205 9.78 -13.75 -7.32
CA ASN A 205 8.96 -12.73 -6.65
C ASN A 205 7.52 -12.73 -7.18
N GLY A 206 7.35 -12.90 -8.50
CA GLY A 206 6.02 -13.03 -9.12
C GLY A 206 5.21 -14.20 -8.53
N ILE A 207 5.84 -15.34 -8.31
CA ILE A 207 5.20 -16.51 -7.67
C ILE A 207 4.83 -16.19 -6.22
N VAL A 208 5.77 -15.66 -5.44
CA VAL A 208 5.52 -15.29 -4.03
C VAL A 208 4.36 -14.32 -3.92
N PHE A 209 4.36 -13.24 -4.70
CA PHE A 209 3.29 -12.24 -4.69
C PHE A 209 1.94 -12.84 -5.08
N THR A 210 1.91 -13.76 -6.03
CA THR A 210 0.68 -14.46 -6.43
C THR A 210 0.13 -15.31 -5.29
N ILE A 211 0.98 -16.09 -4.61
CA ILE A 211 0.59 -16.89 -3.45
C ILE A 211 0.07 -15.99 -2.33
N CYS A 212 0.77 -14.89 -2.02
CA CYS A 212 0.36 -13.93 -1.00
C CYS A 212 -0.99 -13.28 -1.34
N LEU A 213 -1.22 -12.88 -2.58
CA LEU A 213 -2.49 -12.30 -3.03
C LEU A 213 -3.66 -13.26 -2.81
N PHE A 214 -3.51 -14.52 -3.23
CA PHE A 214 -4.55 -15.53 -3.01
C PHE A 214 -4.74 -15.82 -1.53
N GLY A 215 -3.66 -15.91 -0.75
CA GLY A 215 -3.72 -16.08 0.70
C GLY A 215 -4.49 -14.95 1.40
N ILE A 216 -4.19 -13.69 1.07
CA ILE A 216 -4.89 -12.51 1.58
C ILE A 216 -6.36 -12.53 1.13
N THR A 217 -6.62 -12.87 -0.13
CA THR A 217 -7.99 -12.94 -0.67
C THR A 217 -8.83 -13.97 0.07
N LEU A 218 -8.29 -15.18 0.25
CA LEU A 218 -8.97 -16.24 1.00
C LEU A 218 -9.14 -15.84 2.47
N ALA A 219 -8.11 -15.31 3.13
CA ALA A 219 -8.19 -14.88 4.52
C ALA A 219 -9.26 -13.79 4.71
N ALA A 220 -9.28 -12.77 3.85
CA ALA A 220 -10.25 -11.68 3.91
C ALA A 220 -11.69 -12.18 3.66
N LEU A 221 -11.87 -13.13 2.72
CA LEU A 221 -13.19 -13.65 2.41
C LEU A 221 -13.74 -14.61 3.47
N PHE A 222 -12.87 -15.45 4.04
CA PHE A 222 -13.25 -16.57 4.91
C PHE A 222 -12.93 -16.36 6.40
N SER A 223 -12.28 -15.27 6.82
CA SER A 223 -12.10 -15.02 8.26
C SER A 223 -13.47 -14.87 8.93
N ARG A 224 -13.80 -15.80 9.83
CA ARG A 224 -15.06 -15.77 10.58
C ARG A 224 -15.07 -14.61 11.57
N ARG A 225 -16.22 -13.95 11.67
CA ARG A 225 -16.55 -13.03 12.76
C ARG A 225 -16.54 -13.83 14.07
N ARG A 226 -15.56 -13.62 14.95
CA ARG A 226 -15.74 -13.98 16.36
C ARG A 226 -16.52 -12.84 16.98
N GLU A 227 -17.81 -13.05 17.19
CA GLU A 227 -18.59 -12.15 18.03
C GLU A 227 -17.99 -12.18 19.43
N PRO A 228 -17.74 -11.01 20.06
CA PRO A 228 -17.31 -10.98 21.43
C PRO A 228 -18.41 -11.66 22.26
N GLN A 229 -18.06 -12.75 22.94
CA GLN A 229 -18.90 -13.28 24.02
C GLN A 229 -19.04 -12.15 25.03
N ILE A 230 -20.23 -11.57 25.10
CA ILE A 230 -20.64 -10.74 26.22
C ILE A 230 -20.60 -11.69 27.42
N LEU A 231 -19.51 -11.62 28.19
CA LEU A 231 -19.47 -12.16 29.54
C LEU A 231 -20.48 -11.34 30.33
N ASN A 232 -21.71 -11.85 30.43
CA ASN A 232 -22.66 -11.34 31.40
C ASN A 232 -22.06 -11.55 32.80
N PRO A 233 -22.07 -10.53 33.66
CA PRO A 233 -21.58 -10.64 35.04
C PRO A 233 -22.40 -11.64 35.86
#